data_AF-A0A2H1J731-F1
#
_entry.id   AF-A0A2H1J731-F1
#
_cell.length_a   1.000
_cell.length_b   1.000
_cell.length_c   1.000
_cell.angle_alpha   90.00
_cell.angle_beta   90.00
_cell.angle_gamma   90.00
#
_symmetry.space_group_name_H-M   'P 1'
#
loop_
_entity.id
_entity.type
_entity.pdbx_description
1 polymer ?
#
loop_
_entity_poly.entity_id
_entity_poly.type
_entity_poly.pdbx_seq_one_letter_code
_entity_poly.pdbx_strand_id
1 'polypeptide(L)'
;MVARKTRQYVETAVESLTLAIELFNRPSPTGREHATVMMAAHAFEMLLKAAIYEQRKKVNFSGSDRSFDLGKCVTVAETSLGVIDEGDRVVLLALKEDRDAATHDVIVMSDDVLWLHLRSAVTIFRKVLLGLTGQDLTDVMPGRVLPVSAAPPTDVGLVVGKEVEQIAELLLPGKRRNADARARLLPLMSLDRAARGETEPPTEAEINRAMRGLKESSDWTSAFPGVVGLQLVGSPRPSDQVQEISLKVDPKRGEVPVRPAREGEDAAAYREVDTFDRYSLKLSKLGEKLASGFHGGVVPAGGRHEERCS
;
A
#
# COMPACT_ATOMS: atom_id res chain seq x y z
N MET A 1 -3.40 -3.35 -33.94
CA MET A 1 -4.75 -2.76 -33.83
C MET A 1 -5.38 -3.29 -32.55
N VAL A 2 -5.71 -2.41 -31.59
CA VAL A 2 -6.28 -2.80 -30.28
C VAL A 2 -7.65 -3.46 -30.46
N ALA A 3 -7.94 -4.51 -29.70
CA ALA A 3 -9.21 -5.26 -29.82
C ALA A 3 -10.42 -4.38 -29.45
N ARG A 4 -11.59 -4.63 -30.07
CA ARG A 4 -12.82 -3.85 -29.82
C ARG A 4 -13.20 -3.85 -28.33
N LYS A 5 -13.13 -5.01 -27.67
CA LYS A 5 -13.46 -5.12 -26.25
C LYS A 5 -12.47 -4.36 -25.36
N THR A 6 -11.19 -4.32 -25.73
CA THR A 6 -10.19 -3.48 -25.06
C THR A 6 -10.56 -1.99 -25.16
N ARG A 7 -10.99 -1.53 -26.33
CA ARG A 7 -11.44 -0.13 -26.50
C ARG A 7 -12.63 0.21 -25.60
N GLN A 8 -13.62 -0.67 -25.52
CA GLN A 8 -14.76 -0.49 -24.62
C GLN A 8 -14.32 -0.35 -23.16
N TYR A 9 -13.40 -1.19 -22.70
CA TYR A 9 -12.86 -1.05 -21.35
C TYR A 9 -12.10 0.26 -21.14
N VAL A 10 -11.31 0.71 -22.12
CA VAL A 10 -10.60 2.00 -22.05
C VAL A 10 -11.58 3.16 -21.99
N GLU A 11 -12.61 3.17 -22.85
CA GLU A 11 -13.64 4.22 -22.87
C GLU A 11 -14.33 4.32 -21.51
N THR A 12 -14.83 3.20 -20.97
CA THR A 12 -15.46 3.17 -19.63
C THR A 12 -14.48 3.57 -18.52
N ALA A 13 -13.21 3.20 -18.63
CA ALA A 13 -12.19 3.60 -17.66
C ALA A 13 -11.99 5.12 -17.64
N VAL A 14 -11.91 5.75 -18.81
CA VAL A 14 -11.75 7.21 -18.95
C VAL A 14 -12.98 7.94 -18.43
N GLU A 15 -14.19 7.48 -18.76
CA GLU A 15 -15.44 8.03 -18.23
C GLU A 15 -15.48 7.98 -16.70
N SER A 16 -15.09 6.84 -16.13
CA SER A 16 -15.09 6.63 -14.68
C SER A 16 -14.06 7.52 -13.97
N LEU A 17 -12.85 7.66 -14.53
CA LEU A 17 -11.85 8.56 -13.99
C LEU A 17 -12.30 10.02 -14.08
N THR A 18 -12.93 10.41 -15.19
CA THR A 18 -13.49 11.76 -15.37
C THR A 18 -14.48 12.07 -14.25
N LEU A 19 -15.42 11.17 -13.98
CA LEU A 19 -16.38 11.33 -12.89
C LEU A 19 -15.70 11.39 -11.52
N ALA A 20 -14.68 10.56 -11.26
CA ALA A 20 -13.93 10.62 -10.01
C ALA A 20 -13.31 12.02 -9.79
N ILE A 21 -12.74 12.62 -10.84
CA ILE A 21 -12.13 13.94 -10.75
C ILE A 21 -13.15 15.06 -10.64
N GLU A 22 -14.28 14.98 -11.35
CA GLU A 22 -15.39 15.92 -11.20
C GLU A 22 -15.97 15.91 -9.78
N LEU A 23 -16.18 14.71 -9.23
CA LEU A 23 -16.67 14.51 -7.88
C LEU A 23 -15.70 15.07 -6.85
N PHE A 24 -14.40 14.83 -7.02
CA PHE A 24 -13.37 15.39 -6.14
C PHE A 24 -13.35 16.92 -6.16
N ASN A 25 -13.41 17.52 -7.35
CA ASN A 25 -13.29 18.98 -7.53
C ASN A 25 -14.58 19.76 -7.25
N ARG A 26 -15.70 19.09 -7.00
CA ARG A 26 -16.97 19.78 -6.76
C ARG A 26 -16.94 20.56 -5.43
N PRO A 27 -17.57 21.74 -5.35
CA PRO A 27 -17.66 22.49 -4.09
C PRO A 27 -18.50 21.81 -3.00
N SER A 28 -19.45 20.96 -3.40
CA SER A 28 -20.40 20.30 -2.49
C SER A 28 -19.76 19.08 -1.82
N PRO A 29 -19.73 18.99 -0.47
CA PRO A 29 -19.14 17.85 0.21
C PRO A 29 -19.99 16.57 0.13
N THR A 30 -21.27 16.67 -0.26
CA THR A 30 -22.22 15.55 -0.29
C THR A 30 -21.70 14.37 -1.10
N GLY A 31 -21.40 13.27 -0.41
CA GLY A 31 -20.96 12.00 -0.99
C GLY A 31 -19.60 12.07 -1.69
N ARG A 32 -18.83 13.14 -1.51
CA ARG A 32 -17.60 13.41 -2.27
C ARG A 32 -16.58 12.30 -2.10
N GLU A 33 -16.25 11.95 -0.86
CA GLU A 33 -15.22 10.96 -0.54
C GLU A 33 -15.60 9.58 -1.10
N HIS A 34 -16.81 9.11 -0.77
CA HIS A 34 -17.34 7.80 -1.18
C HIS A 34 -17.38 7.67 -2.70
N ALA A 35 -18.00 8.63 -3.38
CA ALA A 35 -18.18 8.55 -4.83
C ALA A 35 -16.83 8.68 -5.57
N THR A 36 -15.90 9.51 -5.06
CA THR A 36 -14.58 9.65 -5.67
C THR A 36 -13.80 8.32 -5.63
N VAL A 37 -13.71 7.66 -4.48
CA VAL A 37 -12.97 6.39 -4.36
C VAL A 37 -13.64 5.26 -5.15
N MET A 38 -14.97 5.20 -5.16
CA MET A 38 -15.72 4.21 -5.93
C MET A 38 -15.45 4.36 -7.44
N MET A 39 -15.53 5.59 -7.96
CA MET A 39 -15.32 5.86 -9.39
C MET A 39 -13.85 5.66 -9.80
N ALA A 40 -12.90 6.05 -8.94
CA ALA A 40 -11.48 5.83 -9.19
C ALA A 40 -11.12 4.33 -9.20
N ALA A 41 -11.64 3.54 -8.26
CA ALA A 41 -11.46 2.09 -8.24
C ALA A 41 -12.07 1.42 -9.48
N HIS A 42 -13.28 1.83 -9.87
CA HIS A 42 -13.92 1.32 -11.08
C HIS A 42 -13.12 1.65 -12.35
N ALA A 43 -12.59 2.87 -12.45
CA ALA A 43 -11.73 3.29 -13.55
C ALA A 43 -10.52 2.35 -13.73
N PHE A 44 -9.83 2.01 -12.64
CA PHE A 44 -8.71 1.08 -12.69
C PHE A 44 -9.13 -0.36 -13.00
N GLU A 45 -10.25 -0.82 -12.46
CA GLU A 45 -10.73 -2.17 -12.76
C GLU A 45 -10.96 -2.31 -14.27
N MET A 46 -11.55 -1.30 -14.91
CA MET A 46 -11.75 -1.29 -16.36
C MET A 46 -10.43 -1.16 -17.13
N LEU A 47 -9.54 -0.23 -16.75
CA LEU A 47 -8.27 -0.04 -17.45
C LEU A 47 -7.36 -1.28 -17.38
N LEU A 48 -7.26 -1.91 -16.21
CA LEU A 48 -6.46 -3.11 -16.04
C LEU A 48 -7.10 -4.32 -16.74
N LYS A 49 -8.44 -4.43 -16.76
CA LYS A 49 -9.13 -5.40 -17.62
C LYS A 49 -8.79 -5.18 -19.10
N ALA A 50 -8.69 -3.94 -19.55
CA ALA A 50 -8.27 -3.62 -20.91
C ALA A 50 -6.85 -4.16 -21.19
N ALA A 51 -5.88 -3.85 -20.31
CA ALA A 51 -4.51 -4.33 -20.45
C ALA A 51 -4.40 -5.86 -20.44
N ILE A 52 -5.08 -6.52 -19.50
CA ILE A 52 -5.13 -7.98 -19.38
C ILE A 52 -5.79 -8.59 -20.62
N TYR A 53 -6.92 -8.05 -21.05
CA TYR A 53 -7.63 -8.56 -22.22
C TYR A 53 -6.81 -8.36 -23.49
N GLU A 54 -6.09 -7.25 -23.65
CA GLU A 54 -5.30 -7.02 -24.84
C GLU A 54 -4.20 -8.07 -25.00
N GLN A 55 -3.54 -8.47 -23.91
CA GLN A 55 -2.48 -9.48 -23.97
C GLN A 55 -3.01 -10.93 -23.93
N ARG A 56 -4.03 -11.22 -23.13
CA ARG A 56 -4.49 -12.60 -22.84
C ARG A 56 -5.80 -12.98 -23.52
N LYS A 57 -6.53 -12.01 -24.06
CA LYS A 57 -7.88 -12.16 -24.64
C LYS A 57 -8.92 -12.79 -23.68
N LYS A 58 -8.66 -12.76 -22.37
CA LYS A 58 -9.53 -13.32 -21.32
C LYS A 58 -9.40 -12.56 -20.00
N VAL A 59 -10.55 -12.27 -19.37
CA VAL A 59 -10.66 -11.54 -18.08
C VAL A 59 -11.68 -12.20 -17.14
N ASN A 60 -11.88 -13.51 -17.28
CA ASN A 60 -12.83 -14.30 -16.49
C ASN A 60 -12.10 -15.44 -15.78
N PHE A 61 -12.61 -15.83 -14.61
CA PHE A 61 -12.09 -16.99 -13.88
C PHE A 61 -12.31 -18.27 -14.69
N SER A 62 -11.43 -19.26 -14.52
CA SER A 62 -11.60 -20.54 -15.20
C SER A 62 -12.89 -21.22 -14.73
N GLY A 63 -13.74 -21.64 -15.66
CA GLY A 63 -15.01 -22.29 -15.34
C GLY A 63 -16.08 -21.37 -14.74
N SER A 64 -15.94 -20.04 -14.83
CA SER A 64 -16.93 -19.08 -14.34
C SER A 64 -17.11 -17.92 -15.31
N ASP A 65 -18.34 -17.42 -15.42
CA ASP A 65 -18.66 -16.19 -16.15
C ASP A 65 -18.26 -14.93 -15.37
N ARG A 66 -17.86 -15.06 -14.10
CA ARG A 66 -17.40 -13.93 -13.29
C ARG A 66 -16.12 -13.35 -13.87
N SER A 67 -16.14 -12.05 -14.16
CA SER A 67 -14.94 -11.31 -14.56
C SER A 67 -14.04 -11.04 -13.34
N PHE A 68 -12.75 -10.82 -13.58
CA PHE A 68 -11.81 -10.43 -12.53
C PHE A 68 -12.28 -9.19 -11.78
N ASP A 69 -12.08 -9.13 -10.47
CA ASP A 69 -12.24 -7.91 -9.69
C ASP A 69 -10.95 -7.06 -9.72
N LEU A 70 -11.01 -5.85 -9.18
CA LEU A 70 -9.85 -4.95 -9.12
C LEU A 70 -8.62 -5.62 -8.48
N GLY A 71 -8.79 -6.32 -7.34
CA GLY A 71 -7.67 -6.99 -6.66
C GLY A 71 -6.97 -7.99 -7.57
N LYS A 72 -7.74 -8.86 -8.25
CA LYS A 72 -7.19 -9.80 -9.22
C LYS A 72 -6.53 -9.10 -10.39
N CYS A 73 -7.10 -7.99 -10.86
CA CYS A 73 -6.53 -7.20 -11.95
C CYS A 73 -5.17 -6.60 -11.56
N VAL A 74 -5.03 -6.05 -10.35
CA VAL A 74 -3.77 -5.54 -9.81
C VAL A 74 -2.71 -6.63 -9.76
N THR A 75 -3.03 -7.80 -9.19
CA THR A 75 -2.09 -8.92 -9.11
C THR A 75 -1.59 -9.34 -10.50
N VAL A 76 -2.47 -9.44 -11.49
CA VAL A 76 -2.08 -9.84 -12.84
C VAL A 76 -1.27 -8.75 -13.53
N ALA A 77 -1.66 -7.48 -13.37
CA ALA A 77 -0.99 -6.34 -13.98
C ALA A 77 0.46 -6.19 -13.50
N GLU A 78 0.71 -6.39 -12.22
CA GLU A 78 2.05 -6.39 -11.64
C GLU A 78 2.83 -7.65 -12.05
N THR A 79 2.37 -8.83 -11.60
CA THR A 79 3.19 -10.06 -11.66
C THR A 79 3.38 -10.61 -13.06
N SER A 80 2.38 -10.43 -13.92
CA SER A 80 2.37 -11.11 -15.21
C SER A 80 2.55 -10.20 -16.41
N LEU A 81 2.05 -8.96 -16.32
CA LEU A 81 2.16 -7.99 -17.42
C LEU A 81 3.31 -7.01 -17.18
N GLY A 82 3.70 -6.78 -15.92
CA GLY A 82 4.71 -5.77 -15.55
C GLY A 82 4.31 -4.34 -15.94
N VAL A 83 3.01 -4.04 -16.02
CA VAL A 83 2.51 -2.71 -16.46
C VAL A 83 2.37 -1.72 -15.30
N ILE A 84 2.43 -2.24 -14.07
CA ILE A 84 2.46 -1.46 -12.83
C ILE A 84 3.61 -1.94 -11.96
N ASP A 85 4.14 -1.06 -11.12
CA ASP A 85 5.20 -1.35 -10.16
C ASP A 85 4.66 -1.53 -8.72
N GLU A 86 5.54 -1.84 -7.78
CA GLU A 86 5.19 -2.05 -6.36
C GLU A 86 4.50 -0.82 -5.74
N GLY A 87 4.96 0.39 -6.07
CA GLY A 87 4.38 1.63 -5.57
C GLY A 87 2.96 1.85 -6.10
N ASP A 88 2.74 1.56 -7.39
CA ASP A 88 1.40 1.57 -7.97
C ASP A 88 0.49 0.56 -7.28
N ARG A 89 0.98 -0.66 -7.03
CA ARG A 89 0.23 -1.72 -6.35
C ARG A 89 -0.28 -1.25 -5.00
N VAL A 90 0.55 -0.57 -4.21
CA VAL A 90 0.15 -0.02 -2.90
C VAL A 90 -1.08 0.89 -3.05
N VAL A 91 -1.03 1.84 -3.97
CA VAL A 91 -2.12 2.80 -4.20
C VAL A 91 -3.39 2.09 -4.66
N LEU A 92 -3.28 1.13 -5.58
CA LEU A 92 -4.42 0.44 -6.16
C LEU A 92 -5.09 -0.53 -5.18
N LEU A 93 -4.32 -1.18 -4.30
CA LEU A 93 -4.88 -2.01 -3.23
C LEU A 93 -5.52 -1.17 -2.15
N ALA A 94 -4.91 -0.05 -1.74
CA ALA A 94 -5.54 0.87 -0.81
C ALA A 94 -6.88 1.38 -1.37
N LEU A 95 -6.91 1.79 -2.63
CA LEU A 95 -8.13 2.24 -3.30
C LEU A 95 -9.20 1.13 -3.42
N LYS A 96 -8.80 -0.13 -3.60
CA LYS A 96 -9.72 -1.29 -3.56
C LYS A 96 -10.39 -1.40 -2.19
N GLU A 97 -9.61 -1.36 -1.11
CA GLU A 97 -10.13 -1.43 0.26
C GLU A 97 -11.03 -0.23 0.56
N ASP A 98 -10.63 0.98 0.17
CA ASP A 98 -11.42 2.19 0.38
C ASP A 98 -12.76 2.14 -0.38
N ARG A 99 -12.77 1.59 -1.60
CA ARG A 99 -14.02 1.32 -2.35
C ARG A 99 -14.89 0.28 -1.66
N ASP A 100 -14.30 -0.79 -1.14
CA ASP A 100 -15.04 -1.84 -0.43
C ASP A 100 -15.67 -1.28 0.85
N ALA A 101 -14.93 -0.46 1.59
CA ALA A 101 -15.41 0.28 2.76
C ALA A 101 -16.50 1.28 2.39
N ALA A 102 -16.32 2.11 1.35
CA ALA A 102 -17.34 3.06 0.89
C ALA A 102 -18.65 2.39 0.44
N THR A 103 -18.60 1.12 0.01
CA THR A 103 -19.77 0.37 -0.47
C THR A 103 -20.50 -0.36 0.66
N HIS A 104 -19.77 -0.88 1.64
CA HIS A 104 -20.32 -1.79 2.65
C HIS A 104 -20.27 -1.24 4.08
N ASP A 105 -19.60 -0.11 4.32
CA ASP A 105 -19.45 0.55 5.63
C ASP A 105 -19.35 2.08 5.43
N VAL A 106 -18.94 2.80 6.47
CA VAL A 106 -18.69 4.24 6.45
C VAL A 106 -17.20 4.52 6.37
N ILE A 107 -16.80 5.27 5.34
CA ILE A 107 -15.45 5.80 5.20
C ILE A 107 -15.48 7.32 5.37
N VAL A 108 -14.48 7.89 6.04
CA VAL A 108 -14.27 9.33 6.11
C VAL A 108 -12.82 9.64 5.79
N MET A 109 -12.58 10.54 4.84
CA MET A 109 -11.24 10.96 4.42
C MET A 109 -11.11 12.48 4.53
N SER A 110 -9.99 12.97 5.05
CA SER A 110 -9.65 14.38 4.87
C SER A 110 -9.32 14.68 3.40
N ASP A 111 -9.41 15.95 3.04
CA ASP A 111 -9.04 16.44 1.70
C ASP A 111 -7.61 16.05 1.33
N ASP A 112 -6.67 16.08 2.29
CA ASP A 112 -5.26 15.74 2.06
C ASP A 112 -5.10 14.23 1.75
N VAL A 113 -5.81 13.36 2.48
CA VAL A 113 -5.80 11.91 2.23
C VAL A 113 -6.46 11.60 0.89
N LEU A 114 -7.66 12.12 0.65
CA LEU A 114 -8.39 11.91 -0.60
C LEU A 114 -7.59 12.42 -1.81
N TRP A 115 -6.92 13.56 -1.66
CA TRP A 115 -6.01 14.12 -2.66
C TRP A 115 -4.86 13.17 -2.97
N LEU A 116 -4.21 12.62 -1.94
CA LEU A 116 -3.08 11.70 -2.09
C LEU A 116 -3.49 10.47 -2.92
N HIS A 117 -4.64 9.88 -2.61
CA HIS A 117 -5.19 8.75 -3.36
C HIS A 117 -5.49 9.13 -4.82
N LEU A 118 -6.27 10.20 -5.04
CA LEU A 118 -6.71 10.55 -6.39
C LEU A 118 -5.56 11.04 -7.27
N ARG A 119 -4.64 11.84 -6.74
CA ARG A 119 -3.51 12.34 -7.52
C ARG A 119 -2.56 11.21 -7.90
N SER A 120 -2.29 10.26 -6.99
CA SER A 120 -1.51 9.06 -7.31
C SER A 120 -2.22 8.21 -8.36
N ALA A 121 -3.54 8.01 -8.20
CA ALA A 121 -4.39 7.34 -9.19
C ALA A 121 -4.28 7.97 -10.58
N VAL A 122 -4.37 9.30 -10.71
CA VAL A 122 -4.24 9.97 -12.02
C VAL A 122 -2.88 9.69 -12.67
N THR A 123 -1.77 9.74 -11.91
CA THR A 123 -0.43 9.44 -12.43
C THR A 123 -0.34 8.00 -12.95
N ILE A 124 -0.81 7.03 -12.15
CA ILE A 124 -0.77 5.61 -12.51
C ILE A 124 -1.67 5.35 -13.73
N PHE A 125 -2.85 5.96 -13.77
CA PHE A 125 -3.79 5.80 -14.87
C PHE A 125 -3.19 6.32 -16.18
N ARG A 126 -2.60 7.52 -16.18
CA ARG A 126 -1.89 8.07 -17.34
C ARG A 126 -0.78 7.14 -17.83
N LYS A 127 0.03 6.61 -16.92
CA LYS A 127 1.12 5.66 -17.23
C LYS A 127 0.59 4.40 -17.93
N VAL A 128 -0.43 3.77 -17.35
CA VAL A 128 -1.01 2.53 -17.89
C VAL A 128 -1.75 2.79 -19.21
N LEU A 129 -2.52 3.87 -19.31
CA LEU A 129 -3.21 4.27 -20.54
C LEU A 129 -2.22 4.48 -21.68
N LEU A 130 -1.19 5.30 -21.45
CA LEU A 130 -0.17 5.58 -22.45
C LEU A 130 0.55 4.31 -22.90
N GLY A 131 0.91 3.43 -21.96
CA GLY A 131 1.53 2.14 -22.27
C GLY A 131 0.62 1.20 -23.08
N LEU A 132 -0.69 1.23 -22.85
CA LEU A 132 -1.66 0.36 -23.52
C LEU A 132 -2.08 0.88 -24.90
N THR A 133 -2.35 2.18 -25.04
CA THR A 133 -2.99 2.76 -26.22
C THR A 133 -2.09 3.70 -27.02
N GLY A 134 -1.00 4.19 -26.41
CA GLY A 134 -0.19 5.27 -26.96
C GLY A 134 -0.84 6.65 -26.85
N GLN A 135 -1.99 6.77 -26.18
CA GLN A 135 -2.69 8.05 -25.96
C GLN A 135 -2.31 8.61 -24.60
N ASP A 136 -2.11 9.93 -24.55
CA ASP A 136 -1.98 10.64 -23.28
C ASP A 136 -3.36 10.89 -22.65
N LEU A 137 -3.39 11.11 -21.34
CA LEU A 137 -4.62 11.50 -20.66
C LEU A 137 -5.17 12.83 -21.21
N THR A 138 -4.30 13.73 -21.66
CA THR A 138 -4.71 15.00 -22.29
C THR A 138 -5.41 14.82 -23.64
N ASP A 139 -5.25 13.67 -24.29
CA ASP A 139 -5.89 13.38 -25.57
C ASP A 139 -7.33 12.90 -25.39
N VAL A 140 -7.63 12.32 -24.23
CA VAL A 140 -8.92 11.66 -23.93
C VAL A 140 -9.74 12.39 -22.87
N MET A 141 -9.14 13.36 -22.17
CA MET A 141 -9.82 14.19 -21.17
C MET A 141 -9.56 15.69 -21.39
N PRO A 142 -10.55 16.56 -21.12
CA PRO A 142 -10.35 18.00 -21.19
C PRO A 142 -9.27 18.48 -20.21
N GLY A 143 -8.33 19.31 -20.64
CA GLY A 143 -7.23 19.81 -19.78
C GLY A 143 -7.69 20.56 -18.52
N ARG A 144 -8.91 21.11 -18.51
CA ARG A 144 -9.55 21.74 -17.34
C ARG A 144 -9.86 20.77 -16.19
N VAL A 145 -9.82 19.47 -16.44
CA VAL A 145 -10.09 18.44 -15.42
C VAL A 145 -8.89 18.27 -14.48
N LEU A 146 -7.71 18.82 -14.80
CA LEU A 146 -6.51 18.68 -13.98
C LEU A 146 -6.04 20.02 -13.40
N PRO A 147 -6.58 20.38 -12.23
CA PRO A 147 -5.72 20.48 -11.04
C PRO A 147 -6.38 19.84 -9.82
N VAL A 148 -5.70 18.87 -9.20
CA VAL A 148 -6.26 18.07 -8.10
C VAL A 148 -6.20 18.82 -6.75
N SER A 149 -5.43 19.90 -6.58
CA SER A 149 -5.56 20.82 -5.43
C SER A 149 -4.74 22.07 -5.68
N ALA A 150 -5.17 23.21 -5.12
CA ALA A 150 -4.37 24.45 -5.09
C ALA A 150 -3.24 24.40 -4.04
N ALA A 151 -3.34 23.52 -3.04
CA ALA A 151 -2.35 23.32 -1.99
C ALA A 151 -2.07 21.81 -1.83
N PRO A 152 -1.24 21.23 -2.71
CA PRO A 152 -0.91 19.82 -2.62
C PRO A 152 -0.01 19.53 -1.41
N PRO A 153 -0.24 18.46 -0.63
CA PRO A 153 0.69 18.03 0.40
C PRO A 153 2.02 17.57 -0.19
N THR A 154 3.12 17.87 0.51
CA THR A 154 4.49 17.62 0.05
C THR A 154 5.11 16.36 0.63
N ASP A 155 4.56 15.81 1.71
CA ASP A 155 5.11 14.67 2.44
C ASP A 155 3.97 13.78 2.98
N VAL A 156 4.05 12.47 2.72
CA VAL A 156 3.05 11.48 3.11
C VAL A 156 2.94 11.36 4.63
N GLY A 157 4.08 11.41 5.34
CA GLY A 157 4.11 11.36 6.80
C GLY A 157 3.47 12.59 7.45
N LEU A 158 3.57 13.76 6.84
CA LEU A 158 2.85 14.95 7.31
C LEU A 158 1.32 14.80 7.15
N VAL A 159 0.87 14.25 6.03
CA VAL A 159 -0.57 13.97 5.80
C VAL A 159 -1.10 13.00 6.85
N VAL A 160 -0.39 11.90 7.07
CA VAL A 160 -0.79 10.86 8.02
C VAL A 160 -0.73 11.37 9.45
N GLY A 161 0.33 12.10 9.83
CA GLY A 161 0.45 12.70 11.16
C GLY A 161 -0.71 13.64 11.49
N LYS A 162 -1.06 14.53 10.55
CA LYS A 162 -2.20 15.45 10.70
C LYS A 162 -3.53 14.71 10.82
N GLU A 163 -3.74 13.64 10.04
CA GLU A 163 -4.95 12.83 10.12
C GLU A 163 -5.05 12.10 11.47
N VAL A 164 -3.92 11.56 11.95
CA VAL A 164 -3.84 10.89 13.25
C VAL A 164 -4.13 11.82 14.41
N GLU A 165 -3.63 13.06 14.38
CA GLU A 165 -3.95 14.07 15.40
C GLU A 165 -5.47 14.28 15.49
N GLN A 166 -6.14 14.40 14.34
CA GLN A 166 -7.60 14.57 14.31
C GLN A 166 -8.35 13.32 14.77
N ILE A 167 -7.83 12.12 14.50
CA ILE A 167 -8.38 10.87 15.03
C ILE A 167 -8.23 10.83 16.56
N ALA A 168 -7.07 11.21 17.09
CA ALA A 168 -6.81 11.24 18.53
C ALA A 168 -7.75 12.21 19.26
N GLU A 169 -8.05 13.37 18.67
CA GLU A 169 -9.04 14.32 19.19
C GLU A 169 -10.45 13.72 19.34
N LEU A 170 -10.86 12.84 18.41
CA LEU A 170 -12.15 12.14 18.45
C LEU A 170 -12.20 11.07 19.54
N LEU A 171 -11.05 10.51 19.91
CA LEU A 171 -10.88 9.45 20.90
C LEU A 171 -10.73 9.98 22.34
N LEU A 172 -10.70 11.31 22.53
CA LEU A 172 -10.61 11.92 23.85
C LEU A 172 -11.80 11.51 24.75
N PRO A 173 -11.57 11.32 26.06
CA PRO A 173 -12.63 11.00 27.01
C PRO A 173 -13.79 12.00 26.93
N GLY A 174 -15.02 11.50 26.94
CA GLY A 174 -16.23 12.33 26.93
C GLY A 174 -16.72 12.76 25.54
N LYS A 175 -15.96 12.55 24.45
CA LYS A 175 -16.41 12.88 23.09
C LYS A 175 -17.48 11.92 22.56
N ARG A 176 -17.40 10.63 22.90
CA ARG A 176 -18.29 9.55 22.38
C ARG A 176 -18.31 9.46 20.85
N ARG A 177 -17.18 9.75 20.17
CA ARG A 177 -17.05 9.76 18.70
C ARG A 177 -16.20 8.61 18.15
N ASN A 178 -16.28 7.43 18.76
CA ASN A 178 -15.50 6.27 18.34
C ASN A 178 -15.84 5.80 16.91
N ALA A 179 -17.10 5.91 16.49
CA ALA A 179 -17.51 5.57 15.13
C ALA A 179 -16.87 6.50 14.09
N ASP A 180 -16.83 7.81 14.37
CA ASP A 180 -16.16 8.78 13.51
C ASP A 180 -14.64 8.53 13.46
N ALA A 181 -14.02 8.26 14.61
CA ALA A 181 -12.59 7.94 14.69
C ALA A 181 -12.26 6.68 13.87
N ARG A 182 -13.10 5.65 13.96
CA ARG A 182 -12.99 4.43 13.16
C ARG A 182 -13.05 4.74 11.67
N ALA A 183 -14.08 5.47 11.22
CA ALA A 183 -14.26 5.76 9.79
C ALA A 183 -13.07 6.53 9.18
N ARG A 184 -12.41 7.39 9.98
CA ARG A 184 -11.20 8.13 9.59
C ARG A 184 -9.92 7.32 9.66
N LEU A 185 -9.88 6.29 10.50
CA LEU A 185 -8.74 5.40 10.64
C LEU A 185 -8.62 4.42 9.47
N LEU A 186 -9.76 3.97 8.91
CA LEU A 186 -9.77 2.95 7.87
C LEU A 186 -8.90 3.28 6.64
N PRO A 187 -8.96 4.47 6.03
CA PRO A 187 -8.09 4.83 4.90
C PRO A 187 -6.59 4.70 5.21
N LEU A 188 -6.17 5.10 6.41
CA LEU A 188 -4.77 5.01 6.83
C LEU A 188 -4.35 3.54 7.00
N MET A 189 -5.24 2.71 7.54
CA MET A 189 -5.01 1.27 7.65
C MET A 189 -4.97 0.59 6.28
N SER A 190 -5.84 0.97 5.33
CA SER A 190 -5.81 0.50 3.95
C SER A 190 -4.44 0.78 3.31
N LEU A 191 -3.96 2.01 3.43
CA LEU A 191 -2.67 2.43 2.87
C LEU A 191 -1.49 1.71 3.52
N ASP A 192 -1.48 1.60 4.85
CA ASP A 192 -0.43 0.91 5.60
C ASP A 192 -0.35 -0.59 5.28
N ARG A 193 -1.50 -1.27 5.25
CA ARG A 193 -1.58 -2.69 4.91
C ARG A 193 -1.13 -2.95 3.48
N ALA A 194 -1.58 -2.13 2.54
CA ALA A 194 -1.15 -2.21 1.16
C ALA A 194 0.36 -2.02 1.02
N ALA A 195 0.95 -1.06 1.75
CA ALA A 195 2.39 -0.83 1.80
C ALA A 195 3.18 -2.02 2.39
N ARG A 196 2.57 -2.76 3.32
CA ARG A 196 3.12 -4.03 3.86
C ARG A 196 2.82 -5.25 2.99
N GLY A 197 2.13 -5.05 1.86
CA GLY A 197 1.77 -6.09 0.92
C GLY A 197 0.60 -6.97 1.36
N GLU A 198 -0.10 -6.62 2.43
CA GLU A 198 -1.32 -7.29 2.89
C GLU A 198 -2.50 -6.91 1.99
N THR A 199 -3.39 -7.88 1.71
CA THR A 199 -4.50 -7.70 0.77
C THR A 199 -5.87 -7.86 1.41
N GLU A 200 -5.89 -8.34 2.65
CA GLU A 200 -7.08 -8.53 3.45
C GLU A 200 -7.44 -7.23 4.18
N PRO A 201 -8.75 -6.92 4.30
CA PRO A 201 -9.19 -5.79 5.09
C PRO A 201 -8.76 -5.91 6.56
N PRO A 202 -8.59 -4.79 7.28
CA PRO A 202 -8.24 -4.81 8.69
C PRO A 202 -9.34 -5.48 9.52
N THR A 203 -8.94 -6.35 10.43
CA THR A 203 -9.85 -7.01 11.38
C THR A 203 -10.28 -6.05 12.49
N GLU A 204 -11.43 -6.32 13.11
CA GLU A 204 -11.90 -5.55 14.28
C GLU A 204 -10.87 -5.49 15.41
N ALA A 205 -10.11 -6.57 15.63
CA ALA A 205 -9.06 -6.60 16.65
C ALA A 205 -7.92 -5.62 16.31
N GLU A 206 -7.51 -5.56 15.05
CA GLU A 206 -6.47 -4.64 14.57
C GLU A 206 -6.93 -3.18 14.65
N ILE A 207 -8.16 -2.88 14.21
CA ILE A 207 -8.75 -1.54 14.29
C ILE A 207 -8.80 -1.08 15.75
N ASN A 208 -9.28 -1.93 16.65
CA ASN A 208 -9.35 -1.61 18.08
C ASN A 208 -7.97 -1.43 18.72
N ARG A 209 -6.95 -2.19 18.29
CA ARG A 209 -5.56 -1.99 18.73
C ARG A 209 -5.02 -0.65 18.26
N ALA A 210 -5.21 -0.31 16.98
CA ALA A 210 -4.77 0.96 16.42
C ALA A 210 -5.44 2.15 17.14
N MET A 211 -6.77 2.12 17.33
CA MET A 211 -7.47 3.16 18.09
C MET A 211 -6.95 3.34 19.52
N ARG A 212 -6.58 2.26 20.22
CA ARG A 212 -5.96 2.36 21.55
C ARG A 212 -4.55 2.95 21.48
N GLY A 213 -3.74 2.49 20.53
CA GLY A 213 -2.38 3.00 20.32
C GLY A 213 -2.37 4.51 20.05
N LEU A 214 -3.26 4.99 19.18
CA LEU A 214 -3.39 6.42 18.85
C LEU A 214 -3.91 7.27 20.02
N LYS A 215 -4.60 6.66 20.98
CA LYS A 215 -5.05 7.34 22.20
C LYS A 215 -3.93 7.46 23.24
N GLU A 216 -3.02 6.49 23.29
CA GLU A 216 -1.97 6.37 24.30
C GLU A 216 -0.64 7.01 23.88
N SER A 217 -0.36 7.06 22.58
CA SER A 217 0.89 7.59 22.03
C SER A 217 0.62 8.56 20.88
N SER A 218 1.36 9.67 20.85
CA SER A 218 1.39 10.60 19.71
C SER A 218 2.32 10.13 18.58
N ASP A 219 3.14 9.10 18.82
CA ASP A 219 4.02 8.55 17.79
C ASP A 219 3.29 7.50 16.94
N TRP A 220 2.65 8.02 15.88
CA TRP A 220 1.87 7.23 14.92
C TRP A 220 2.72 6.28 14.08
N THR A 221 4.04 6.49 13.99
CA THR A 221 4.93 5.71 13.11
C THR A 221 4.95 4.23 13.49
N SER A 222 4.79 3.93 14.79
CA SER A 222 4.65 2.58 15.33
C SER A 222 3.34 1.90 14.93
N ALA A 223 2.26 2.67 14.75
CA ALA A 223 0.94 2.18 14.36
C ALA A 223 0.81 1.97 12.84
N PHE A 224 1.59 2.71 12.04
CA PHE A 224 1.57 2.64 10.58
C PHE A 224 2.98 2.51 9.98
N PRO A 225 3.71 1.41 10.27
CA PRO A 225 5.09 1.25 9.82
C PRO A 225 5.24 1.15 8.30
N GLY A 226 4.23 0.65 7.58
CA GLY A 226 4.23 0.61 6.12
C GLY A 226 4.20 2.00 5.50
N VAL A 227 3.46 2.92 6.12
CA VAL A 227 3.36 4.32 5.67
C VAL A 227 4.69 5.06 5.84
N VAL A 228 5.48 4.76 6.87
CA VAL A 228 6.80 5.40 7.09
C VAL A 228 7.75 5.16 5.91
N GLY A 229 7.64 3.99 5.28
CA GLY A 229 8.41 3.65 4.08
C GLY A 229 7.97 4.42 2.83
N LEU A 230 6.81 5.09 2.84
CA LEU A 230 6.27 5.74 1.65
C LEU A 230 6.90 7.11 1.40
N GLN A 231 7.18 7.38 0.14
CA GLN A 231 7.70 8.66 -0.32
C GLN A 231 6.88 9.21 -1.48
N LEU A 232 6.56 10.49 -1.39
CA LEU A 232 6.03 11.24 -2.52
C LEU A 232 7.21 11.66 -3.40
N VAL A 233 7.33 11.04 -4.57
CA VAL A 233 8.32 11.44 -5.56
C VAL A 233 7.65 12.35 -6.57
N GLY A 234 7.98 13.63 -6.52
CA GLY A 234 7.59 14.61 -7.52
C GLY A 234 8.67 14.77 -8.60
N SER A 235 8.27 14.90 -9.86
CA SER A 235 9.20 15.36 -10.90
C SER A 235 9.31 16.90 -10.85
N PRO A 236 10.52 17.50 -10.76
CA PRO A 236 10.67 18.95 -10.79
C PRO A 236 10.37 19.47 -12.21
N ARG A 237 9.44 20.42 -12.36
CA ARG A 237 9.13 21.10 -13.64
C ARG A 237 8.62 22.54 -13.42
N PRO A 238 8.73 23.41 -14.44
CA PRO A 238 8.37 24.83 -14.36
C PRO A 238 6.92 25.06 -13.94
N SER A 239 6.68 26.24 -13.35
CA SER A 239 5.54 26.71 -12.55
C SER A 239 4.12 26.51 -13.11
N ASP A 240 3.97 26.06 -14.35
CA ASP A 240 2.72 26.14 -15.11
C ASP A 240 2.14 24.75 -15.45
N GLN A 241 2.73 23.66 -14.94
CA GLN A 241 2.24 22.28 -15.16
C GLN A 241 1.94 21.56 -13.84
N VAL A 242 0.90 20.70 -13.87
CA VAL A 242 0.47 19.92 -12.71
C VAL A 242 1.56 18.92 -12.30
N GLN A 243 2.04 19.00 -11.05
CA GLN A 243 3.10 18.14 -10.51
C GLN A 243 2.69 16.66 -10.53
N GLU A 244 3.33 15.84 -11.37
CA GLU A 244 3.19 14.39 -11.31
C GLU A 244 3.81 13.88 -10.01
N ILE A 245 3.04 13.08 -9.27
CA ILE A 245 3.49 12.43 -8.05
C ILE A 245 3.39 10.92 -8.22
N SER A 246 4.39 10.23 -7.70
CA SER A 246 4.37 8.78 -7.56
C SER A 246 4.67 8.42 -6.12
N LEU A 247 3.96 7.43 -5.61
CA LEU A 247 4.26 6.84 -4.32
C LEU A 247 5.35 5.78 -4.50
N LYS A 248 6.45 5.88 -3.77
CA LYS A 248 7.49 4.85 -3.74
C LYS A 248 7.64 4.28 -2.35
N VAL A 249 7.82 2.96 -2.29
CA VAL A 249 8.22 2.27 -1.06
C VAL A 249 9.75 2.33 -0.97
N ASP A 250 10.27 2.94 0.08
CA ASP A 250 11.68 2.90 0.46
C ASP A 250 11.86 1.92 1.62
N PRO A 251 12.43 0.72 1.36
CA PRO A 251 12.63 -0.30 2.39
C PRO A 251 13.48 0.20 3.56
N LYS A 252 14.38 1.17 3.34
CA LYS A 252 15.30 1.68 4.36
C LYS A 252 14.66 2.72 5.29
N ARG A 253 13.58 3.37 4.85
CA ARG A 253 12.93 4.46 5.60
C ARG A 253 11.86 3.94 6.57
N GLY A 254 11.37 2.71 6.39
CA GLY A 254 10.37 2.06 7.24
C GLY A 254 10.91 1.01 8.23
N GLU A 255 12.23 0.82 8.32
CA GLU A 255 12.83 -0.05 9.33
C GLU A 255 12.70 0.61 10.71
N VAL A 256 11.61 0.32 11.43
CA VAL A 256 11.65 0.36 12.90
C VAL A 256 12.77 -0.63 13.30
N PRO A 257 13.78 -0.25 14.10
CA PRO A 257 14.85 -1.17 14.47
C PRO A 257 14.27 -2.36 15.24
N VAL A 258 14.01 -3.46 14.53
CA VAL A 258 13.45 -4.68 15.11
C VAL A 258 14.60 -5.54 15.61
N ARG A 259 14.60 -5.83 16.91
CA ARG A 259 15.45 -6.88 17.48
C ARG A 259 14.62 -8.13 17.77
N PRO A 260 15.19 -9.34 17.68
CA PRO A 260 14.53 -10.53 18.17
C PRO A 260 14.14 -10.35 19.64
N ALA A 261 12.90 -10.69 19.98
CA ALA A 261 12.45 -10.77 21.37
C ALA A 261 13.26 -11.85 22.11
N ARG A 262 13.68 -11.55 23.34
CA ARG A 262 14.35 -12.54 24.20
C ARG A 262 13.31 -13.51 24.77
N GLU A 263 13.77 -14.66 25.26
CA GLU A 263 12.88 -15.66 25.86
C GLU A 263 12.14 -15.04 27.06
N GLY A 264 10.80 -15.02 26.98
CA GLY A 264 9.91 -14.39 27.98
C GLY A 264 9.54 -12.92 27.71
N GLU A 265 9.96 -12.34 26.58
CA GLU A 265 9.58 -10.98 26.16
C GLU A 265 8.41 -11.01 25.16
N ASP A 266 7.40 -10.16 25.37
CA ASP A 266 6.27 -10.02 24.45
C ASP A 266 6.73 -9.48 23.08
N ALA A 267 6.35 -10.19 22.00
CA ALA A 267 6.68 -9.81 20.64
C ALA A 267 5.57 -8.95 20.02
N ALA A 268 5.94 -7.79 19.45
CA ALA A 268 5.01 -6.90 18.76
C ALA A 268 4.55 -7.42 17.39
N ALA A 269 5.33 -8.32 16.77
CA ALA A 269 5.01 -8.96 15.50
C ALA A 269 5.71 -10.32 15.39
N TYR A 270 5.04 -11.28 14.76
CA TYR A 270 5.61 -12.60 14.45
C TYR A 270 5.98 -12.62 12.97
N ARG A 271 7.27 -12.80 12.67
CA ARG A 271 7.76 -13.08 11.32
C ARG A 271 8.03 -14.57 11.21
N GLU A 272 7.28 -15.26 10.36
CA GLU A 272 7.61 -16.63 9.99
C GLU A 272 8.90 -16.57 9.15
N VAL A 273 10.00 -17.08 9.71
CA VAL A 273 11.29 -17.16 9.03
C VAL A 273 11.46 -18.61 8.62
N ASP A 274 11.68 -18.84 7.32
CA ASP A 274 12.03 -20.16 6.81
C ASP A 274 13.22 -20.69 7.64
N THR A 275 13.03 -21.86 8.26
CA THR A 275 14.06 -22.50 9.09
C THR A 275 15.34 -22.76 8.30
N PHE A 276 15.24 -22.93 6.98
CA PHE A 276 16.41 -23.09 6.10
C PHE A 276 17.20 -21.79 5.92
N ASP A 277 16.55 -20.62 5.96
CA ASP A 277 17.23 -19.32 5.96
C ASP A 277 17.84 -18.99 7.33
N ARG A 278 17.12 -19.30 8.42
CA ARG A 278 17.58 -19.03 9.79
C ARG A 278 18.76 -19.89 10.20
N TYR A 279 18.79 -21.14 9.74
CA TYR A 279 19.86 -22.10 10.00
C TYR A 279 20.60 -22.48 8.72
N SER A 280 20.82 -21.51 7.81
CA SER A 280 21.53 -21.75 6.57
C SER A 280 23.01 -22.06 6.83
N LEU A 281 23.33 -23.33 7.05
CA LEU A 281 24.69 -23.83 6.99
C LEU A 281 25.04 -24.03 5.52
N LYS A 282 25.87 -23.14 4.97
CA LYS A 282 26.48 -23.38 3.64
C LYS A 282 27.19 -24.73 3.67
N LEU A 283 27.00 -25.56 2.64
CA LEU A 283 27.61 -26.89 2.54
C LEU A 283 29.14 -26.83 2.73
N SER A 284 29.77 -25.73 2.28
CA SER A 284 31.20 -25.45 2.46
C SER A 284 31.62 -25.22 3.91
N LYS A 285 30.71 -24.76 4.79
CA LYS A 285 30.94 -24.51 6.22
C LYS A 285 30.51 -25.68 7.12
N LEU A 286 29.81 -26.67 6.57
CA LEU A 286 29.40 -27.87 7.30
C LEU A 286 30.62 -28.68 7.75
N GLY A 287 31.64 -28.79 6.88
CA GLY A 287 32.89 -29.49 7.18
C GLY A 287 33.68 -28.87 8.33
N GLU A 288 33.77 -27.54 8.40
CA GLU A 288 34.47 -26.82 9.49
C GLU A 288 33.76 -27.02 10.84
N LYS A 289 32.43 -27.01 10.85
CA LYS A 289 31.64 -27.21 12.07
C LYS A 289 31.62 -28.66 12.55
N LEU A 290 31.63 -29.63 11.63
CA LEU A 290 31.77 -31.06 11.96
C LEU A 290 33.21 -31.39 12.43
N ALA A 291 34.23 -30.78 11.82
CA ALA A 291 35.62 -30.95 12.25
C ALA A 291 35.87 -30.35 13.65
N SER A 292 35.21 -29.23 13.97
CA SER A 292 35.25 -28.60 15.30
C SER A 292 34.53 -29.41 16.39
N GLY A 293 33.67 -30.37 16.00
CA GLY A 293 32.95 -31.27 16.93
C GLY A 293 33.66 -32.60 17.21
N PHE A 294 34.75 -32.91 16.48
CA PHE A 294 35.45 -34.20 16.58
C PHE A 294 36.81 -34.15 17.29
N HIS A 295 37.21 -33.00 17.87
CA HIS A 295 38.40 -32.89 18.73
C HIS A 295 38.04 -32.82 20.22
N GLY A 296 37.33 -33.85 20.70
CA GLY A 296 36.89 -33.92 22.09
C GLY A 296 36.53 -35.33 22.54
N GLY A 297 37.54 -36.21 22.62
CA GLY A 297 37.50 -37.38 23.49
C GLY A 297 37.76 -38.71 22.80
N VAL A 298 39.03 -39.13 22.76
CA VAL A 298 39.58 -40.33 23.42
C VAL A 298 41.10 -40.28 23.24
N VAL A 299 41.88 -40.01 24.31
CA VAL A 299 43.20 -40.65 24.58
C VAL A 299 43.47 -40.54 26.10
N PRO A 300 43.98 -41.61 26.77
CA PRO A 300 44.10 -41.66 28.21
C PRO A 300 45.44 -41.10 28.75
N ALA A 301 45.40 -40.79 30.06
CA ALA A 301 46.50 -40.77 31.03
C ALA A 301 47.70 -39.81 30.85
N GLY A 302 47.86 -38.91 31.84
CA GLY A 302 49.15 -38.60 32.46
C GLY A 302 49.71 -37.20 32.21
N GLY A 303 49.89 -36.43 33.29
CA GLY A 303 50.84 -35.31 33.32
C GLY A 303 50.28 -34.02 33.92
N ARG A 304 50.76 -33.68 35.12
CA ARG A 304 50.63 -32.35 35.75
C ARG A 304 51.32 -31.30 34.88
N HIS A 305 50.79 -30.07 34.84
CA HIS A 305 51.50 -28.88 35.32
C HIS A 305 50.56 -27.65 35.33
N GLU A 306 50.67 -26.88 36.41
CA GLU A 306 50.09 -25.55 36.62
C GLU A 306 50.60 -24.54 35.58
N GLU A 307 49.77 -23.55 35.23
CA GLU A 307 50.10 -22.12 35.40
C GLU A 307 48.87 -21.21 35.16
N ARG A 308 48.88 -20.09 35.88
CA ARG A 308 47.83 -19.06 36.01
C ARG A 308 48.03 -17.89 35.05
N CYS A 309 47.04 -17.00 35.07
CA CYS A 309 47.02 -15.54 34.78
C CYS A 309 46.58 -15.16 33.34
N SER A 310 45.69 -14.19 33.12
CA SER A 310 44.97 -13.21 33.96
C SER A 310 43.60 -12.92 33.35
#